data_AF-A0A2E3A8M3-F1
#
_entry.id   AF-A0A2E3A8M3-F1
#
_cell.length_a   1.000
_cell.length_b   1.000
_cell.length_c   1.000
_cell.angle_alpha   90.00
_cell.angle_beta   90.00
_cell.angle_gamma   90.00
#
_symmetry.space_group_name_H-M   'P 1'
#
loop_
_entity.id
_entity.type
_entity.pdbx_description
1 polymer ?
#
loop_
_entity_poly.entity_id
_entity_poly.type
_entity_poly.pdbx_seq_one_letter_code
_entity_poly.pdbx_strand_id
1 'polypeptide(L)'
;MIIKGRSAQQILTLFGFKGVKGVSESQRANYRRTFGFTDTNRDGKHSRKEYVENGRYMTPQARAGIFQASDSNKDDVVSEDEYVENRIITDEAKEIFKAMDANKDNKLTAKELLASKKIADEELAGEVFKALDTNSDGSLVIPEYLRVWGVWARS
;
A
#
# COMPACT_ATOMS: atom_id res chain seq x y z
N MET A 1 14.63 -5.85 -5.06
CA MET A 1 15.34 -5.49 -3.81
C MET A 1 15.55 -6.75 -2.99
N ILE A 2 16.70 -6.89 -2.31
CA ILE A 2 17.01 -8.00 -1.40
C ILE A 2 17.39 -7.41 -0.04
N ILE A 3 16.80 -7.92 1.05
CA ILE A 3 17.12 -7.56 2.43
C ILE A 3 17.58 -8.83 3.14
N LYS A 4 18.84 -8.88 3.58
CA LYS A 4 19.45 -10.03 4.28
C LYS A 4 19.13 -11.37 3.61
N GLY A 5 19.30 -11.43 2.29
CA GLY A 5 19.08 -12.65 1.48
C GLY A 5 17.62 -12.97 1.15
N ARG A 6 16.66 -12.12 1.54
CA ARG A 6 15.23 -12.30 1.22
C ARG A 6 14.74 -11.27 0.20
N SER A 7 13.93 -11.71 -0.75
CA SER A 7 13.22 -10.81 -1.67
C SER A 7 12.11 -10.05 -0.97
N ALA A 8 11.68 -8.93 -1.57
CA ALA A 8 10.55 -8.16 -1.09
C ALA A 8 9.29 -9.02 -0.89
N GLN A 9 8.98 -9.91 -1.84
CA GLN A 9 7.85 -10.84 -1.74
C GLN A 9 7.98 -11.83 -0.57
N GLN A 10 9.19 -12.32 -0.30
CA GLN A 10 9.45 -13.17 0.86
C GLN A 10 9.26 -12.40 2.17
N ILE A 11 9.65 -11.13 2.23
CA ILE A 11 9.41 -10.26 3.39
C ILE A 11 7.91 -10.05 3.60
N LEU A 12 7.16 -9.69 2.55
CA LEU A 12 5.71 -9.51 2.63
C LEU A 12 4.98 -10.77 3.14
N THR A 13 5.44 -11.95 2.71
CA THR A 13 4.91 -13.23 3.19
C THR A 13 5.10 -13.41 4.70
N LEU A 14 6.22 -12.95 5.27
CA LEU A 14 6.45 -13.00 6.73
C LEU A 14 5.43 -12.15 7.49
N PHE A 15 4.99 -11.03 6.92
CA PHE A 15 3.92 -10.23 7.50
C PHE A 15 2.52 -10.86 7.37
N GLY A 16 2.40 -11.93 6.58
CA GLY A 16 1.14 -12.59 6.26
C GLY A 16 0.36 -11.93 5.12
N PHE A 17 1.03 -11.08 4.32
CA PHE A 17 0.44 -10.43 3.16
C PHE A 17 0.08 -11.47 2.08
N LYS A 18 -1.16 -11.43 1.61
CA LYS A 18 -1.67 -12.34 0.58
C LYS A 18 -1.85 -11.64 -0.77
N GLY A 19 -2.10 -10.32 -0.75
CA GLY A 19 -2.35 -9.50 -1.91
C GLY A 19 -3.51 -10.03 -2.75
N VAL A 20 -3.38 -9.87 -4.06
CA VAL A 20 -4.37 -10.24 -5.08
C VAL A 20 -4.85 -11.69 -4.91
N LYS A 21 -3.99 -12.63 -4.49
CA LYS A 21 -4.35 -14.04 -4.30
C LYS A 21 -5.22 -14.31 -3.06
N GLY A 22 -5.26 -13.38 -2.10
CA GLY A 22 -5.99 -13.54 -0.84
C GLY A 22 -7.40 -12.97 -0.81
N VAL A 23 -7.84 -12.30 -1.89
CA VAL A 23 -9.07 -11.51 -1.91
C VAL A 23 -10.19 -12.26 -2.62
N SER A 24 -11.40 -12.26 -2.03
CA SER A 24 -12.59 -12.89 -2.60
C SER A 24 -13.12 -12.12 -3.82
N GLU A 25 -13.87 -12.81 -4.69
CA GLU A 25 -14.57 -12.17 -5.81
C GLU A 25 -15.55 -11.09 -5.35
N SER A 26 -16.22 -11.29 -4.21
CA SER A 26 -17.12 -10.27 -3.65
C SER A 26 -16.39 -8.99 -3.23
N GLN A 27 -15.19 -9.12 -2.65
CA GLN A 27 -14.37 -7.97 -2.27
C GLN A 27 -13.79 -7.27 -3.52
N ARG A 28 -13.34 -8.04 -4.53
CA ARG A 28 -12.94 -7.48 -5.83
C ARG A 28 -14.08 -6.71 -6.49
N ALA A 29 -15.29 -7.27 -6.50
CA ALA A 29 -16.47 -6.61 -7.03
C ALA A 29 -16.80 -5.31 -6.29
N ASN A 30 -16.57 -5.22 -4.98
CA ASN A 30 -16.71 -3.96 -4.24
C ASN A 30 -15.72 -2.89 -4.73
N TYR A 31 -14.47 -3.26 -4.99
CA TYR A 31 -13.48 -2.32 -5.53
C TYR A 31 -13.84 -1.86 -6.95
N ARG A 32 -14.27 -2.77 -7.83
CA ARG A 32 -14.78 -2.42 -9.17
C ARG A 32 -15.98 -1.49 -9.13
N ARG A 33 -16.94 -1.75 -8.23
CA ARG A 33 -18.09 -0.84 -8.02
C ARG A 33 -17.64 0.55 -7.59
N THR A 34 -16.67 0.63 -6.67
CA THR A 34 -16.12 1.91 -6.22
C THR A 34 -15.43 2.66 -7.36
N PHE A 35 -14.66 1.95 -8.18
CA PHE A 35 -14.02 2.49 -9.38
C PHE A 35 -15.05 3.11 -10.34
N GLY A 36 -16.12 2.38 -10.64
CA GLY A 36 -17.18 2.84 -11.56
C GLY A 36 -17.97 4.06 -11.04
N PHE A 37 -18.01 4.31 -9.73
CA PHE A 37 -18.64 5.52 -9.19
C PHE A 37 -17.81 6.79 -9.41
N THR A 38 -16.49 6.65 -9.62
CA THR A 38 -15.57 7.77 -9.82
C THR A 38 -15.09 7.91 -11.27
N ASP A 39 -15.27 6.87 -12.09
CA ASP A 39 -15.15 6.93 -13.55
C ASP A 39 -16.36 7.71 -14.11
N THR A 40 -16.17 8.99 -14.36
CA THR A 40 -17.28 9.93 -14.60
C THR A 40 -17.74 9.86 -16.05
N ASN A 41 -16.80 9.72 -16.98
CA ASN A 41 -17.11 9.60 -18.40
C ASN A 41 -17.39 8.15 -18.85
N ARG A 42 -17.16 7.15 -17.98
CA ARG A 42 -17.37 5.72 -18.21
C ARG A 42 -16.49 5.16 -19.32
N ASP A 43 -15.26 5.65 -19.43
CA ASP A 43 -14.28 5.15 -20.39
C ASP A 43 -13.46 3.95 -19.88
N GLY A 44 -13.74 3.50 -18.65
CA GLY A 44 -13.06 2.36 -18.01
C GLY A 44 -11.71 2.72 -17.41
N LYS A 45 -11.39 4.01 -17.30
CA LYS A 45 -10.15 4.54 -16.73
C LYS A 45 -10.47 5.70 -15.78
N HIS A 46 -9.55 6.02 -14.89
CA HIS A 46 -9.54 7.31 -14.20
C HIS A 46 -8.45 8.17 -14.82
N SER A 47 -8.84 9.29 -15.40
CA SER A 47 -7.91 10.35 -15.77
C SER A 47 -7.50 11.18 -14.54
N ARG A 48 -6.41 11.96 -14.67
CA ARG A 48 -6.04 12.97 -13.66
C ARG A 48 -7.19 13.96 -13.40
N LYS A 49 -7.91 14.36 -14.45
CA LYS A 49 -9.04 15.29 -14.32
C LYS A 49 -10.15 14.69 -13.45
N GLU A 50 -10.51 13.44 -13.66
CA GLU A 50 -11.57 12.78 -12.89
C GLU A 50 -11.14 12.52 -11.45
N TYR A 51 -9.96 11.95 -11.25
CA TYR A 51 -9.52 11.52 -9.93
C TYR A 51 -8.90 12.65 -9.11
N VAL A 52 -7.96 13.40 -9.68
CA VAL A 52 -7.16 14.40 -8.97
C VAL A 52 -7.88 15.75 -8.90
N GLU A 53 -8.41 16.25 -10.02
CA GLU A 53 -9.02 17.59 -10.06
C GLU A 53 -10.45 17.57 -9.52
N ASN A 54 -11.30 16.68 -10.06
CA ASN A 54 -12.72 16.59 -9.72
C ASN A 54 -13.01 15.75 -8.46
N GLY A 55 -12.00 15.10 -7.89
CA GLY A 55 -12.13 14.34 -6.66
C GLY A 55 -12.66 15.20 -5.51
N ARG A 56 -13.59 14.64 -4.72
CA ARG A 56 -14.27 15.36 -3.63
C ARG A 56 -13.67 15.14 -2.23
N TYR A 57 -12.67 14.26 -2.13
CA TYR A 57 -12.05 13.86 -0.85
C TYR A 57 -10.55 14.19 -0.86
N MET A 58 -9.98 14.54 0.29
CA MET A 58 -8.57 14.96 0.42
C MET A 58 -8.21 16.20 -0.43
N THR A 59 -6.95 16.62 -0.39
CA THR A 59 -6.42 17.68 -1.26
C THR A 59 -6.04 17.13 -2.64
N PRO A 60 -6.02 17.96 -3.70
CA PRO A 60 -5.53 17.54 -5.03
C PRO A 60 -4.13 16.92 -4.97
N GLN A 61 -3.23 17.48 -4.16
CA GLN A 61 -1.86 16.97 -4.01
C GLN A 61 -1.83 15.54 -3.47
N ALA A 62 -2.65 15.25 -2.45
CA ALA A 62 -2.73 13.90 -1.90
C ALA A 62 -3.35 12.91 -2.90
N ARG A 63 -4.39 13.34 -3.63
CA ARG A 63 -4.99 12.54 -4.70
C ARG A 63 -4.00 12.27 -5.83
N ALA A 64 -3.17 13.25 -6.21
CA ALA A 64 -2.12 13.08 -7.21
C ALA A 64 -1.09 12.03 -6.78
N GLY A 65 -0.70 12.02 -5.50
CA GLY A 65 0.17 10.97 -4.96
C GLY A 65 -0.46 9.57 -5.04
N ILE A 66 -1.74 9.44 -4.71
CA ILE A 66 -2.46 8.16 -4.83
C ILE A 66 -2.60 7.74 -6.30
N PHE A 67 -2.90 8.67 -7.19
CA PHE A 67 -3.00 8.44 -8.63
C PHE A 67 -1.70 7.86 -9.15
N GLN A 68 -0.58 8.53 -8.88
CA GLN A 68 0.74 8.09 -9.29
C GLN A 68 1.14 6.73 -8.66
N ALA A 69 0.68 6.44 -7.45
CA ALA A 69 0.93 5.14 -6.82
C ALA A 69 0.05 4.02 -7.38
N SER A 70 -1.05 4.36 -8.07
CA SER A 70 -1.98 3.40 -8.69
C SER A 70 -1.60 3.14 -10.15
N ASP A 71 -1.24 4.18 -10.89
CA ASP A 71 -0.74 4.15 -12.29
C ASP A 71 0.62 3.42 -12.33
N SER A 72 0.54 2.10 -12.48
CA SER A 72 1.67 1.20 -12.30
C SER A 72 2.44 1.04 -13.61
N ASN A 73 1.74 1.12 -14.74
CA ASN A 73 2.35 1.08 -16.07
C ASN A 73 2.84 2.47 -16.55
N LYS A 74 2.48 3.55 -15.84
CA LYS A 74 2.86 4.95 -16.13
C LYS A 74 2.32 5.45 -17.46
N ASP A 75 1.07 5.09 -17.79
CA ASP A 75 0.39 5.55 -19.00
C ASP A 75 -0.49 6.80 -18.77
N ASP A 76 -0.31 7.48 -17.62
CA ASP A 76 -1.01 8.70 -17.19
C ASP A 76 -2.53 8.52 -16.99
N VAL A 77 -3.00 7.28 -16.93
CA VAL A 77 -4.34 6.90 -16.51
C VAL A 77 -4.27 5.80 -15.46
N VAL A 78 -5.35 5.60 -14.70
CA VAL A 78 -5.47 4.45 -13.80
C VAL A 78 -6.57 3.56 -14.34
N SER A 79 -6.21 2.38 -14.82
CA SER A 79 -7.17 1.35 -15.24
C SER A 79 -7.94 0.77 -14.05
N GLU A 80 -9.08 0.12 -14.32
CA GLU A 80 -9.82 -0.62 -13.27
C GLU A 80 -8.91 -1.63 -12.55
N ASP A 81 -8.10 -2.38 -13.29
CA ASP A 81 -7.23 -3.41 -12.72
C ASP A 81 -6.15 -2.80 -11.81
N GLU A 82 -5.52 -1.70 -12.21
CA GLU A 82 -4.56 -0.96 -11.39
C GLU A 82 -5.20 -0.38 -10.13
N TYR A 83 -6.41 0.17 -10.25
CA TYR A 83 -7.17 0.66 -9.10
C TYR A 83 -7.45 -0.48 -8.13
N VAL A 84 -8.00 -1.60 -8.62
CA VAL A 84 -8.37 -2.76 -7.81
C VAL A 84 -7.13 -3.35 -7.15
N GLU A 85 -6.03 -3.55 -7.88
CA GLU A 85 -4.78 -4.04 -7.33
C GLU A 85 -4.25 -3.10 -6.23
N ASN A 86 -4.18 -1.80 -6.49
CA ASN A 86 -3.73 -0.83 -5.50
C ASN A 86 -4.61 -0.83 -4.23
N ARG A 87 -5.94 -0.98 -4.38
CA ARG A 87 -6.86 -1.09 -3.23
C ARG A 87 -6.61 -2.36 -2.43
N ILE A 88 -6.41 -3.50 -3.09
CA ILE A 88 -6.08 -4.76 -2.41
C ILE A 88 -4.77 -4.61 -1.61
N ILE A 89 -3.72 -4.11 -2.26
CA ILE A 89 -2.41 -3.94 -1.62
C ILE A 89 -2.50 -3.00 -0.43
N THR A 90 -3.07 -1.80 -0.63
CA THR A 90 -3.06 -0.76 0.39
C THR A 90 -4.02 -1.02 1.54
N ASP A 91 -5.17 -1.65 1.31
CA ASP A 91 -6.11 -1.97 2.39
C ASP A 91 -5.54 -3.10 3.27
N GLU A 92 -4.98 -4.17 2.71
CA GLU A 92 -4.34 -5.24 3.50
C GLU A 92 -3.08 -4.73 4.23
N ALA A 93 -2.26 -3.89 3.58
CA ALA A 93 -1.09 -3.29 4.20
C ALA A 93 -1.47 -2.44 5.43
N LYS A 94 -2.56 -1.65 5.35
CA LYS A 94 -3.06 -0.86 6.49
C LYS A 94 -3.52 -1.74 7.64
N GLU A 95 -4.16 -2.88 7.37
CA GLU A 95 -4.57 -3.81 8.43
C GLU A 95 -3.35 -4.44 9.12
N ILE A 96 -2.31 -4.79 8.35
CA ILE A 96 -1.04 -5.26 8.89
C ILE A 96 -0.38 -4.17 9.74
N PHE A 97 -0.35 -2.93 9.25
CA PHE A 97 0.19 -1.77 9.97
C PHE A 97 -0.51 -1.60 11.33
N LYS A 98 -1.84 -1.51 11.33
CA LYS A 98 -2.65 -1.33 12.53
C LYS A 98 -2.48 -2.48 13.54
N ALA A 99 -2.28 -3.70 13.06
CA ALA A 99 -2.04 -4.85 13.93
C ALA A 99 -0.68 -4.79 14.65
N MET A 100 0.30 -4.05 14.09
CA MET A 100 1.61 -3.81 14.71
C MET A 100 1.63 -2.55 15.57
N ASP A 101 0.79 -1.57 15.27
CA ASP A 101 0.66 -0.30 16.00
C ASP A 101 -0.04 -0.52 17.34
N ALA A 102 0.73 -0.97 18.32
CA ALA A 102 0.24 -1.42 19.62
C ALA A 102 -0.33 -0.25 20.43
N ASN A 103 0.27 0.93 20.29
CA ASN A 103 -0.10 2.12 21.06
C ASN A 103 -1.21 2.95 20.36
N LYS A 104 -1.49 2.69 19.08
CA LYS A 104 -2.53 3.30 18.24
C LYS A 104 -2.32 4.79 17.95
N ASP A 105 -1.07 5.24 17.85
CA ASP A 105 -0.72 6.61 17.51
C ASP A 105 -0.58 6.84 15.98
N ASN A 106 -0.90 5.82 15.17
CA ASN A 106 -0.76 5.80 13.71
C ASN A 106 0.69 5.90 13.22
N LYS A 107 1.63 5.47 14.05
CA LYS A 107 3.05 5.32 13.71
C LYS A 107 3.50 3.91 14.05
N LEU A 108 4.52 3.43 13.35
CA LEU A 108 5.23 2.23 13.74
C LEU A 108 6.67 2.54 14.05
N THR A 109 7.09 2.13 15.23
CA THR A 109 8.49 2.12 15.63
C THR A 109 9.12 0.75 15.37
N ALA A 110 10.46 0.69 15.34
CA ALA A 110 11.19 -0.57 15.25
C ALA A 110 10.83 -1.52 16.42
N LYS A 111 10.57 -0.96 17.60
CA LYS A 111 10.14 -1.70 18.79
C LYS A 111 8.77 -2.38 18.58
N GLU A 112 7.81 -1.68 17.98
CA GLU A 112 6.48 -2.24 17.68
C GLU A 112 6.56 -3.32 16.60
N LEU A 113 7.37 -3.11 15.56
CA LEU A 113 7.63 -4.14 14.56
C LEU A 113 8.22 -5.41 15.19
N LEU A 114 9.24 -5.27 16.04
CA LEU A 114 9.85 -6.40 16.78
C LEU A 114 8.86 -7.07 17.75
N ALA A 115 8.02 -6.28 18.42
CA ALA A 115 7.02 -6.77 19.35
C ALA A 115 5.88 -7.52 18.66
N SER A 116 5.58 -7.20 17.39
CA SER A 116 4.55 -7.88 16.60
C SER A 116 4.87 -9.36 16.31
N LYS A 117 6.15 -9.75 16.41
CA LYS A 117 6.66 -11.10 16.09
C LYS A 117 6.34 -11.60 14.68
N LYS A 118 5.98 -10.70 13.76
CA LYS A 118 5.83 -11.01 12.31
C LYS A 118 7.14 -11.48 11.69
N ILE A 119 8.26 -10.92 12.15
CA ILE A 119 9.61 -11.36 11.81
C ILE A 119 10.29 -11.80 13.10
N ALA A 120 10.67 -13.06 13.18
CA ALA A 120 11.29 -13.64 14.38
C ALA A 120 12.76 -13.22 14.55
N ASP A 121 13.48 -13.03 13.43
CA ASP A 121 14.87 -12.63 13.40
C ASP A 121 14.99 -11.11 13.62
N GLU A 122 15.62 -10.71 14.73
CA GLU A 122 15.69 -9.29 15.13
C GLU A 122 16.55 -8.45 14.19
N GLU A 123 17.61 -9.03 13.62
CA GLU A 123 18.49 -8.33 12.69
C GLU A 123 17.76 -8.06 11.37
N LEU A 124 17.06 -9.07 10.85
CA LEU A 124 16.20 -8.93 9.68
C LEU A 124 15.08 -7.93 9.92
N ALA A 125 14.42 -7.98 11.09
CA ALA A 125 13.37 -7.04 11.45
C ALA A 125 13.89 -5.59 11.46
N GLY A 126 15.09 -5.36 12.00
CA GLY A 126 15.75 -4.06 11.98
C GLY A 126 16.04 -3.56 10.56
N GLU A 127 16.54 -4.42 9.68
CA GLU A 127 16.82 -4.05 8.28
C GLU A 127 15.54 -3.81 7.47
N VAL A 128 14.48 -4.58 7.73
CA VAL A 128 13.16 -4.35 7.14
C VAL A 128 12.59 -3.01 7.59
N PHE A 129 12.72 -2.68 8.88
CA PHE A 129 12.29 -1.38 9.40
C PHE A 129 13.02 -0.24 8.69
N LYS A 130 14.36 -0.29 8.63
CA LYS A 130 15.18 0.73 7.93
C LYS A 130 14.81 0.88 6.46
N ALA A 131 14.48 -0.22 5.78
CA ALA A 131 14.08 -0.18 4.38
C ALA A 131 12.70 0.47 4.17
N LEU A 132 11.80 0.38 5.16
CA LEU A 132 10.52 1.08 5.18
C LEU A 132 10.68 2.56 5.60
N ASP A 133 11.62 2.85 6.52
CA ASP A 133 11.89 4.15 7.15
C ASP A 133 12.83 4.99 6.28
N THR A 134 12.28 5.49 5.18
CA THR A 134 13.03 6.14 4.12
C THR A 134 13.51 7.55 4.48
N ASN A 135 12.85 8.23 5.41
CA ASN A 135 13.33 9.50 5.95
C ASN A 135 14.25 9.30 7.18
N SER A 136 14.36 8.06 7.68
CA SER A 136 15.22 7.69 8.81
C SER A 136 14.90 8.46 10.08
N ASP A 137 13.64 8.79 10.30
CA ASP A 137 13.18 9.49 11.50
C ASP A 137 12.83 8.55 12.66
N GLY A 138 12.94 7.23 12.43
CA GLY A 138 12.66 6.20 13.42
C GLY A 138 11.17 5.87 13.58
N SER A 139 10.30 6.39 12.72
CA SER A 139 8.85 6.28 12.82
C SER A 139 8.17 6.17 11.44
N LEU A 140 7.63 4.99 11.12
CA LEU A 140 6.85 4.81 9.90
C LEU A 140 5.44 5.37 10.05
N VAL A 141 5.12 6.41 9.27
CA VAL A 141 3.75 6.85 9.07
C VAL A 141 3.08 6.09 7.92
N ILE A 142 1.74 5.99 7.94
CA ILE A 142 0.99 5.25 6.91
C ILE A 142 1.39 5.63 5.46
N PRO A 143 1.51 6.91 5.07
CA PRO A 143 1.87 7.25 3.69
C PRO A 143 3.24 6.73 3.26
N GLU A 144 4.23 6.80 4.15
CA GLU A 144 5.59 6.31 3.89
C GLU A 144 5.62 4.80 3.78
N TYR A 145 5.02 4.12 4.76
CA TYR A 145 4.90 2.67 4.79
C TYR A 145 4.22 2.15 3.51
N LEU A 146 3.08 2.73 3.11
CA LEU A 146 2.35 2.30 1.92
C LEU A 146 3.13 2.53 0.62
N ARG A 147 3.93 3.60 0.55
CA ARG A 147 4.75 3.88 -0.64
C ARG A 147 5.78 2.77 -0.85
N VAL A 148 6.51 2.38 0.19
CA VAL A 148 7.52 1.31 0.08
C VAL A 148 6.84 -0.06 -0.09
N TRP A 149 5.81 -0.34 0.71
CA TRP A 149 5.06 -1.59 0.64
C TRP A 149 4.45 -1.84 -0.73
N GLY A 150 3.85 -0.82 -1.34
CA GLY A 150 3.26 -0.93 -2.68
C GLY A 150 4.28 -1.24 -3.77
N VAL A 151 5.51 -0.75 -3.63
CA VAL A 151 6.62 -1.11 -4.53
C VAL A 151 7.02 -2.58 -4.32
N TRP A 152 7.12 -3.03 -3.07
CA TRP A 152 7.46 -4.41 -2.75
C TRP A 152 6.42 -5.39 -3.26
N ALA A 153 5.14 -5.07 -3.12
CA ALA A 153 4.02 -5.94 -3.51
C ALA A 153 3.96 -6.19 -5.02
N ARG A 154 4.46 -5.24 -5.83
CA ARG A 154 4.49 -5.32 -7.29
C ARG A 154 5.83 -5.81 -7.86
N SER A 155 6.80 -6.14 -7.00
CA SER A 155 8.17 -6.54 -7.39
C SER A 155 8.38 -8.04 -7.53
#